data_AF-A0A973DAW2-F1
#
_entry.id   AF-A0A973DAW2-F1
#
_cell.length_a   1.000
_cell.length_b   1.000
_cell.length_c   1.000
_cell.angle_alpha   90.00
_cell.angle_beta   90.00
_cell.angle_gamma   90.00
#
_symmetry.space_group_name_H-M   'P 1'
#
loop_
_entity.id
_entity.type
_entity.pdbx_description
1 polymer ?
#
loop_
_entity_poly.entity_id
_entity_poly.type
_entity_poly.pdbx_seq_one_letter_code
_entity_poly.pdbx_strand_id
1 'polypeptide(L)' 'MIKITKKSAITGKENTMEVDIHADQLRRIQSGASMHKVVPHLTLAECEFLNSGCTPEEMATLK' A
#
# COMPACT_ATOMS: atom_id res chain seq x y z
N MET A 1 8.60 2.04 -9.67
CA MET A 1 8.52 1.18 -8.47
C MET A 1 9.36 1.74 -7.33
N ILE A 2 8.76 1.86 -6.13
CA ILE A 2 9.44 2.21 -4.88
C ILE A 2 9.18 1.14 -3.83
N LYS A 3 10.15 0.92 -2.95
CA LYS A 3 10.03 -0.04 -1.84
C LYS A 3 9.47 0.68 -0.61
N ILE A 4 8.31 0.24 -0.15
CA ILE A 4 7.60 0.84 0.99
C ILE A 4 7.53 -0.19 2.11
N THR A 5 7.97 0.21 3.30
CA THR A 5 7.79 -0.56 4.53
C THR A 5 6.65 0.03 5.35
N LYS A 6 5.65 -0.78 5.68
CA LYS A 6 4.52 -0.37 6.54
C LYS A 6 4.24 -1.43 7.58
N LYS A 7 3.84 -0.97 8.76
CA LYS A 7 3.27 -1.84 9.79
C LYS A 7 1.83 -2.18 9.41
N SER A 8 1.54 -3.47 9.34
CA SER A 8 0.21 -4.03 9.13
C SER A 8 -0.72 -3.59 10.26
N ALA A 9 -1.82 -2.95 9.91
CA ALA A 9 -2.84 -2.56 10.88
C ALA A 9 -3.57 -3.77 11.51
N ILE A 10 -3.48 -4.95 10.88
CA ILE A 10 -4.17 -6.17 11.35
C ILE A 10 -3.26 -7.01 12.24
N THR A 11 -2.07 -7.36 11.78
CA THR A 11 -1.16 -8.27 12.49
C THR A 11 -0.15 -7.53 13.36
N GLY A 12 0.07 -6.23 13.10
CA GLY A 12 1.14 -5.46 13.70
C GLY A 12 2.55 -5.78 13.17
N LYS A 13 2.69 -6.68 12.18
CA LYS A 13 3.98 -6.99 11.57
C LYS A 13 4.41 -5.90 10.60
N GLU A 14 5.72 -5.73 10.44
CA GLU A 14 6.28 -4.86 9.40
C GLU A 14 6.39 -5.64 8.10
N ASN A 15 5.70 -5.14 7.08
CA ASN A 15 5.75 -5.68 5.74
C ASN A 15 6.45 -4.70 4.82
N THR A 16 7.16 -5.24 3.85
CA THR A 16 7.81 -4.44 2.82
C THR A 16 7.37 -4.92 1.45
N MET A 17 6.86 -4.00 0.63
CA MET A 17 6.36 -4.28 -0.72
C MET A 17 6.97 -3.29 -1.71
N GLU A 18 7.30 -3.78 -2.91
CA GLU A 18 7.58 -2.92 -4.05
C GLU A 18 6.26 -2.56 -4.72
N VAL A 19 5.99 -1.27 -4.82
CA VAL A 19 4.72 -0.75 -5.34
C VAL A 19 5.03 0.12 -6.55
N ASP A 20 4.28 -0.03 -7.65
CA ASP A 20 4.56 0.71 -8.89
C ASP A 20 4.07 2.16 -8.86
N ILE A 21 4.74 2.98 -8.05
CA ILE A 21 4.34 4.35 -7.75
C ILE A 21 5.58 5.23 -7.66
N HIS A 22 5.44 6.50 -8.01
CA HIS A 22 6.47 7.52 -7.83
C HIS A 22 6.41 8.16 -6.44
N ALA A 23 7.55 8.65 -5.94
CA ALA A 23 7.61 9.33 -4.64
C ALA A 23 6.64 10.52 -4.53
N ASP A 24 6.46 11.29 -5.61
CA ASP A 24 5.52 12.42 -5.64
C ASP A 24 4.05 11.96 -5.56
N GLN A 25 3.71 10.83 -6.19
CA GLN A 25 2.39 10.22 -6.05
C GLN A 25 2.13 9.78 -4.61
N LEU A 26 3.12 9.17 -3.96
CA LEU A 26 3.01 8.77 -2.54
C LEU A 26 2.77 9.99 -1.65
N ARG A 27 3.54 11.06 -1.87
CA ARG A 27 3.39 12.31 -1.13
C ARG A 27 1.99 12.91 -1.31
N ARG A 28 1.43 12.89 -2.51
CA ARG A 28 0.06 13.38 -2.78
C ARG A 28 -0.99 12.55 -2.03
N ILE A 29 -0.84 11.23 -2.01
CA ILE A 29 -1.74 10.34 -1.27
C ILE A 29 -1.64 10.65 0.24
N GLN A 30 -0.43 10.79 0.77
CA GLN A 30 -0.19 11.17 2.17
C GLN A 30 -0.72 12.55 2.52
N SER A 31 -0.79 13.48 1.57
CA SER A 31 -1.42 14.80 1.76
C SER A 31 -2.95 14.79 1.64
N GLY A 32 -3.59 13.61 1.53
CA GLY A 32 -5.04 13.45 1.45
C GLY A 32 -5.62 13.45 0.05
N ALA A 33 -4.79 13.36 -1.01
CA ALA A 33 -5.33 13.17 -2.36
C ALA A 33 -5.95 11.77 -2.50
N SER A 34 -7.02 11.68 -3.30
CA SER A 34 -7.67 10.40 -3.59
C SER A 34 -6.72 9.43 -4.28
N MET A 35 -6.44 8.29 -3.63
CA MET A 35 -5.55 7.24 -4.13
C MET A 35 -5.94 6.81 -5.54
N HIS A 36 -7.21 6.50 -5.78
CA HIS A 36 -7.72 6.10 -7.10
C HIS A 36 -7.47 7.12 -8.22
N LYS A 37 -7.33 8.42 -7.89
CA LYS A 37 -7.00 9.47 -8.87
C LYS A 37 -5.50 9.61 -9.09
N VAL A 38 -4.69 9.35 -8.06
CA VAL A 38 -3.23 9.51 -8.11
C VAL A 38 -2.54 8.29 -8.73
N VAL A 39 -3.09 7.10 -8.48
CA VAL A 39 -2.53 5.81 -8.86
C VAL A 39 -3.62 4.87 -9.43
N PRO A 40 -4.23 5.21 -10.59
CA PRO A 40 -5.32 4.43 -11.17
C PRO A 40 -4.87 3.07 -11.74
N HIS A 41 -3.57 2.89 -11.96
CA HIS A 41 -2.97 1.69 -12.53
C HIS A 41 -2.55 0.66 -11.48
N LEU A 42 -2.54 1.03 -10.20
CA LEU A 42 -2.18 0.10 -9.13
C LEU A 42 -3.22 -0.99 -8.97
N THR A 43 -2.73 -2.18 -8.64
CA THR A 43 -3.58 -3.32 -8.32
C THR A 43 -4.32 -3.11 -6.99
N LEU A 44 -5.37 -3.89 -6.77
CA LEU A 44 -6.10 -3.88 -5.50
C LEU A 44 -5.17 -4.17 -4.32
N ALA A 45 -4.30 -5.17 -4.46
CA ALA A 45 -3.30 -5.56 -3.47
C ALA A 45 -2.35 -4.42 -3.09
N GLU A 46 -1.85 -3.69 -4.08
CA GLU A 46 -0.98 -2.53 -3.85
C GLU A 46 -1.73 -1.39 -3.16
N CYS A 47 -2.98 -1.13 -3.55
CA CYS A 47 -3.81 -0.11 -2.91
C CYS A 47 -4.10 -0.47 -1.44
N GLU A 48 -4.44 -1.74 -1.18
CA GLU A 48 -4.65 -2.25 0.18
C GLU A 48 -3.36 -2.11 1.01
N PHE A 49 -2.22 -2.52 0.47
CA PHE A 49 -0.93 -2.35 1.14
C PHE A 49 -0.62 -0.87 1.45
N LEU A 50 -0.85 0.04 0.50
CA LEU A 50 -0.68 1.48 0.72
C LEU A 50 -1.61 2.01 1.80
N ASN A 51 -2.80 1.45 1.97
CA ASN A 51 -3.78 1.88 2.96
C ASN A 51 -3.51 1.27 4.35
N SER A 52 -3.48 -0.05 4.46
CA SER A 52 -3.43 -0.79 5.74
C SER A 52 -2.04 -1.35 6.10
N GLY A 53 -1.11 -1.42 5.15
CA GLY A 53 0.17 -2.12 5.32
C GLY A 53 0.06 -3.65 5.25
N CYS A 54 -1.12 -4.19 4.94
CA CYS A 54 -1.33 -5.62 4.81
C CYS A 54 -0.94 -6.09 3.41
N THR A 55 -0.24 -7.22 3.34
CA THR A 55 0.04 -7.89 2.07
C THR A 55 -1.07 -8.88 1.73
N PRO A 56 -1.21 -9.28 0.45
CA PRO A 56 -2.15 -10.33 0.07
C PRO A 56 -1.97 -11.64 0.84
N GLU A 57 -0.71 -11.99 1.15
CA GLU A 57 -0.37 -13.18 1.93
C GLU A 57 -0.88 -13.10 3.38
N GLU A 58 -0.74 -11.94 4.02
CA GLU A 58 -1.32 -11.72 5.35
C GLU A 58 -2.84 -11.81 5.31
N MET A 59 -3.47 -11.21 4.30
CA MET A 59 -4.93 -11.25 4.15
C MET A 59 -5.44 -12.66 3.89
N ALA A 60 -4.70 -13.48 3.13
CA ALA A 60 -5.02 -14.89 2.91
C ALA A 60 -4.90 -15.76 4.17
N THR A 61 -4.08 -15.33 5.15
CA THR A 61 -3.87 -16.05 6.41
C THR A 61 -4.97 -15.74 7.45
N LEU A 62 -5.67 -14.63 7.28
CA LEU A 62 -6.83 -14.24 8.08
C LEU A 62 -8.10 -14.94 7.54
N LYS A 63 -8.23 -16.24 7.81
CA LYS A 63 -9.46 -17.00 7.58
C LYS A 63 -10.29 -17.12 8.85
#